data_AF-A0A1V0I1B9-F1
#
_entry.id   AF-A0A1V0I1B9-F1
#
_cell.length_a   1.000
_cell.length_b   1.000
_cell.length_c   1.000
_cell.angle_alpha   90.00
_cell.angle_beta   90.00
_cell.angle_gamma   90.00
#
_symmetry.space_group_name_H-M   'P 1'
#
loop_
_entity.id
_entity.type
_entity.pdbx_description
1 polymer ?
#
loop_
_entity_poly.entity_id
_entity_poly.type
_entity_poly.pdbx_seq_one_letter_code
_entity_poly.pdbx_strand_id
1 'polypeptide(L)'
;MNIHGTNAIAQRIATYSREAGLAGVDSPDFEKEVAGTGNMDPKAPTTAPQGPAAIADIFARHDMTRISPREVDSMAQELRDAGFEDIDFLLGLEIYGEKFQSHLVETIQSAGIEARHPDYTQPMDLIEVNRDQLAYARRSGDPTEWREAFLARLEAFQATAHPAPTGLSTAESLVLARAS
;
A
#
# COMPACT_ATOMS: atom_id res chain seq x y z
N MET A 1 25.78 15.99 5.54
CA MET A 1 24.80 16.07 4.44
C MET A 1 25.00 14.82 3.58
N ASN A 2 24.13 13.82 3.70
CA ASN A 2 24.15 12.59 2.88
C ASN A 2 22.73 12.06 2.80
N ILE A 3 22.04 12.35 1.69
CA ILE A 3 20.72 11.82 1.36
C ILE A 3 20.96 10.68 0.37
N HIS A 4 21.08 9.43 0.85
CA HIS A 4 21.29 8.23 0.02
C HIS A 4 20.42 7.02 0.46
N GLY A 5 19.30 7.26 1.15
CA GLY A 5 18.51 6.18 1.76
C GLY A 5 17.36 5.60 0.91
N THR A 6 16.72 6.41 0.07
CA THR A 6 15.37 6.06 -0.45
C THR A 6 15.36 5.46 -1.86
N ASN A 7 16.46 5.56 -2.60
CA ASN A 7 16.50 5.21 -4.03
C ASN A 7 16.84 3.72 -4.30
N ALA A 8 17.37 2.99 -3.30
CA ALA A 8 17.85 1.62 -3.48
C ALA A 8 16.73 0.57 -3.42
N ILE A 9 15.66 0.82 -2.67
CA ILE A 9 14.51 -0.11 -2.53
C ILE A 9 13.63 -0.04 -3.78
N ALA A 10 13.34 1.16 -4.28
CA ALA A 10 12.59 1.35 -5.52
C ALA A 10 13.30 0.72 -6.74
N GLN A 11 14.63 0.84 -6.81
CA GLN A 11 15.43 0.20 -7.86
C GLN A 11 15.45 -1.34 -7.76
N ARG A 12 15.43 -1.89 -6.55
CA ARG A 12 15.36 -3.35 -6.34
C ARG A 12 13.98 -3.92 -6.70
N ILE A 13 12.89 -3.26 -6.32
CA ILE A 13 11.53 -3.69 -6.69
C ILE A 13 11.32 -3.62 -8.21
N ALA A 14 11.80 -2.56 -8.88
CA ALA A 14 11.74 -2.43 -10.34
C ALA A 14 12.56 -3.50 -11.09
N THR A 15 13.64 -3.99 -10.47
CA THR A 15 14.46 -5.08 -11.05
C THR A 15 13.73 -6.42 -10.95
N TYR A 16 12.99 -6.67 -9.86
CA TYR A 16 12.18 -7.89 -9.69
C TYR A 16 11.03 -8.01 -10.69
N SER A 17 10.34 -6.90 -11.00
CA SER A 17 9.26 -6.91 -12.01
C SER A 17 9.77 -7.25 -13.41
N ARG A 18 11.04 -6.97 -13.72
CA ARG A 18 11.67 -7.29 -15.01
C ARG A 18 12.05 -8.77 -15.15
N GLU A 19 12.39 -9.44 -14.06
CA GLU A 19 12.77 -10.86 -14.07
C GLU A 19 11.56 -11.80 -13.94
N ALA A 20 10.54 -11.40 -13.19
CA ALA A 20 9.29 -12.19 -13.05
C ALA A 20 8.47 -12.28 -14.35
N GLY A 21 8.64 -11.32 -15.28
CA GLY A 21 7.96 -11.32 -16.59
C GLY A 21 8.42 -12.42 -17.57
N LEU A 22 9.42 -13.24 -17.22
CA LEU A 22 9.93 -14.33 -18.07
C LEU A 22 9.71 -15.73 -17.50
N ALA A 23 9.20 -15.86 -16.28
CA ALA A 23 8.92 -17.16 -15.67
C ALA A 23 7.41 -17.34 -15.54
N GLY A 24 6.79 -17.95 -16.56
CA GLY A 24 5.50 -18.58 -16.38
C GLY A 24 5.64 -19.69 -15.35
N VAL A 25 5.21 -19.42 -14.12
CA VAL A 25 5.23 -20.41 -13.02
C VAL A 25 3.82 -20.99 -12.92
N ASP A 26 3.54 -21.99 -13.76
CA ASP A 26 2.54 -23.01 -13.43
C ASP A 26 3.17 -23.91 -12.37
N SER A 27 2.84 -23.68 -11.08
CA SER A 27 3.26 -24.58 -10.00
C SER A 27 2.04 -25.26 -9.37
N PRO A 28 1.91 -26.60 -9.48
CA PRO A 28 0.80 -27.37 -8.91
C PRO A 28 0.77 -27.39 -7.36
N ASP A 29 1.75 -26.79 -6.71
CA ASP A 29 1.81 -26.70 -5.25
C ASP A 29 0.87 -25.62 -4.67
N PHE A 30 0.49 -24.60 -5.46
CA PHE A 30 -0.47 -23.58 -5.02
C PHE A 30 -1.88 -24.17 -4.82
N GLU A 31 -2.28 -25.13 -5.65
CA GLU A 31 -3.61 -25.79 -5.54
C GLU A 31 -3.74 -26.63 -4.26
N LYS A 32 -2.62 -27.11 -3.71
CA LYS A 32 -2.61 -27.93 -2.49
C LYS A 32 -2.75 -27.11 -1.22
N GLU A 33 -2.27 -25.87 -1.22
CA GLU A 33 -2.35 -24.97 -0.06
C GLU A 33 -3.76 -24.36 0.07
N VAL A 34 -4.44 -24.10 -1.05
CA VAL A 34 -5.84 -23.64 -1.07
C VAL A 34 -6.81 -24.75 -0.62
N ALA A 35 -6.48 -26.03 -0.83
CA ALA A 35 -7.31 -27.15 -0.38
C ALA A 35 -7.20 -27.45 1.14
N GLY A 36 -6.20 -26.90 1.83
CA GLY A 36 -5.89 -27.21 3.23
C GLY A 36 -6.55 -26.30 4.28
N THR A 37 -7.18 -25.18 3.88
CA THR A 37 -7.73 -24.18 4.81
C THR A 37 -9.18 -24.45 5.25
N GLY A 38 -9.69 -25.65 4.99
CA GLY A 38 -11.07 -26.08 5.28
C GLY A 38 -11.41 -26.41 6.74
N ASN A 39 -10.82 -25.74 7.74
CA ASN A 39 -11.27 -25.86 9.13
C ASN A 39 -11.02 -24.54 9.90
N MET A 40 -11.95 -23.60 9.76
CA MET A 40 -12.07 -22.48 10.69
C MET A 40 -13.08 -22.85 11.78
N ASP A 41 -12.58 -22.99 13.01
CA ASP A 41 -13.37 -23.06 14.24
C ASP A 41 -14.35 -21.86 14.34
N PRO A 42 -15.66 -22.07 14.57
CA PRO A 42 -16.63 -20.99 14.62
C PRO A 42 -16.71 -20.43 16.05
N LYS A 43 -15.68 -19.72 16.52
CA LYS A 43 -15.81 -18.98 17.79
C LYS A 43 -14.85 -17.80 17.97
N ALA A 44 -15.19 -16.68 17.37
CA ALA A 44 -15.09 -15.35 18.01
C ALA A 44 -15.92 -14.33 17.23
N PRO A 45 -17.07 -13.82 17.75
CA PRO A 45 -17.69 -12.64 17.18
C PRO A 45 -16.99 -11.43 17.79
N THR A 46 -15.89 -11.00 17.18
CA THR A 46 -15.52 -9.58 17.27
C THR A 46 -16.21 -8.96 16.08
N THR A 47 -17.45 -8.51 16.27
CA THR A 47 -18.21 -7.79 15.24
C THR A 47 -17.52 -6.45 15.04
N ALA A 48 -16.44 -6.44 14.25
CA ALA A 48 -15.83 -5.21 13.80
C ALA A 48 -16.93 -4.37 13.11
N PRO A 49 -16.91 -3.04 13.26
CA PRO A 49 -17.85 -2.18 12.52
C PRO A 49 -17.75 -2.50 11.02
N GLN A 50 -18.89 -2.74 10.37
CA GLN A 50 -18.95 -3.08 8.96
C GLN A 50 -19.64 -1.98 8.15
N GLY A 51 -19.33 -1.93 6.85
CA GLY A 51 -19.98 -1.07 5.89
C GLY A 51 -19.32 0.30 5.71
N PRO A 52 -19.94 1.19 4.90
CA PRO A 52 -19.28 2.36 4.35
C PRO A 52 -18.68 3.33 5.39
N ALA A 53 -19.33 3.49 6.54
CA ALA A 53 -18.83 4.37 7.61
C ALA A 53 -17.56 3.82 8.27
N ALA A 54 -17.48 2.50 8.49
CA ALA A 54 -16.29 1.85 9.04
C ALA A 54 -15.11 1.95 8.07
N ILE A 55 -15.37 1.73 6.77
CA ILE A 55 -14.39 1.88 5.70
C ILE A 55 -13.84 3.31 5.66
N ALA A 56 -14.72 4.32 5.71
CA ALA A 56 -14.31 5.72 5.72
C ALA A 56 -13.45 6.07 6.94
N ASP A 57 -13.80 5.54 8.12
CA ASP A 57 -13.04 5.73 9.35
C ASP A 57 -11.64 5.07 9.28
N ILE A 58 -11.52 3.89 8.65
CA ILE A 58 -10.21 3.25 8.38
C ILE A 58 -9.35 4.17 7.52
N PHE A 59 -9.86 4.66 6.39
CA PHE A 59 -9.12 5.59 5.53
C PHE A 59 -8.75 6.90 6.26
N ALA A 60 -9.59 7.39 7.18
CA ALA A 60 -9.29 8.57 7.99
C ALA A 60 -8.17 8.36 9.03
N ARG A 61 -7.95 7.12 9.50
CA ARG A 61 -6.85 6.81 10.43
C ARG A 61 -5.49 6.67 9.74
N HIS A 62 -5.49 6.24 8.48
CA HIS A 62 -4.26 5.95 7.75
C HIS A 62 -3.95 7.05 6.73
N ASP A 63 -2.88 7.81 6.96
CA ASP A 63 -2.35 8.80 6.01
C ASP A 63 -1.40 8.10 5.02
N MET A 64 -1.82 7.94 3.77
CA MET A 64 -1.06 7.23 2.74
C MET A 64 0.23 7.95 2.31
N THR A 65 0.37 9.24 2.65
CA THR A 65 1.62 9.99 2.43
C THR A 65 2.67 9.73 3.52
N ARG A 66 2.26 9.04 4.59
CA ARG A 66 3.07 8.82 5.79
C ARG A 66 2.73 7.49 6.48
N ILE A 67 2.66 6.42 5.69
CA ILE A 67 2.28 5.08 6.16
C ILE A 67 3.48 4.12 6.16
N SER A 68 3.63 3.31 7.20
CA SER A 68 4.63 2.24 7.25
C SER A 68 4.12 0.93 6.63
N PRO A 69 5.00 0.03 6.14
CA PRO A 69 4.59 -1.30 5.67
C PRO A 69 3.75 -2.11 6.68
N ARG A 70 4.02 -1.96 7.97
CA ARG A 70 3.22 -2.59 9.04
C ARG A 70 1.81 -2.01 9.11
N GLU A 71 1.67 -0.70 8.98
CA GLU A 71 0.37 -0.03 8.95
C GLU A 71 -0.42 -0.36 7.70
N VAL A 72 0.25 -0.57 6.55
CA VAL A 72 -0.39 -1.07 5.32
C VAL A 72 -1.03 -2.44 5.55
N ASP A 73 -0.33 -3.36 6.21
CA ASP A 73 -0.89 -4.68 6.56
C ASP A 73 -2.10 -4.58 7.50
N SER A 74 -2.05 -3.67 8.49
CA SER A 74 -3.17 -3.40 9.39
C SER A 74 -4.37 -2.86 8.61
N MET A 75 -4.14 -1.84 7.78
CA MET A 75 -5.16 -1.21 6.96
C MET A 75 -5.84 -2.19 6.02
N ALA A 76 -5.07 -3.03 5.31
CA ALA A 76 -5.62 -4.04 4.41
C ALA A 76 -6.49 -5.06 5.17
N GLN A 77 -6.05 -5.49 6.36
CA GLN A 77 -6.85 -6.39 7.21
C GLN A 77 -8.14 -5.73 7.69
N GLU A 78 -8.06 -4.50 8.20
CA GLU A 78 -9.21 -3.73 8.70
C GLU A 78 -10.24 -3.48 7.58
N LEU A 79 -9.79 -3.14 6.38
CA LEU A 79 -10.66 -2.97 5.21
C LEU A 79 -11.38 -4.28 4.85
N ARG A 80 -10.64 -5.41 4.87
CA ARG A 80 -11.21 -6.74 4.59
C ARG A 80 -12.29 -7.10 5.63
N ASP A 81 -12.01 -6.86 6.91
CA ASP A 81 -12.94 -7.15 8.01
C ASP A 81 -14.18 -6.24 7.99
N ALA A 82 -14.02 -5.00 7.51
CA ALA A 82 -15.11 -4.04 7.33
C ALA A 82 -15.98 -4.30 6.09
N GLY A 83 -15.60 -5.28 5.24
CA GLY A 83 -16.33 -5.66 4.03
C GLY A 83 -16.01 -4.81 2.80
N PHE A 84 -14.79 -4.28 2.68
CA PHE A 84 -14.35 -3.57 1.48
C PHE A 84 -14.21 -4.55 0.30
N GLU A 85 -14.96 -4.32 -0.77
CA GLU A 85 -15.15 -5.30 -1.86
C GLU A 85 -14.10 -5.20 -2.99
N ASP A 86 -13.28 -4.16 -2.99
CA ASP A 86 -12.33 -3.89 -4.07
C ASP A 86 -11.03 -4.68 -3.86
N ILE A 87 -11.06 -5.92 -4.36
CA ILE A 87 -9.98 -6.90 -4.23
C ILE A 87 -8.67 -6.41 -4.85
N ASP A 88 -8.73 -5.78 -6.03
CA ASP A 88 -7.52 -5.30 -6.72
C ASP A 88 -6.79 -4.23 -5.90
N PHE A 89 -7.55 -3.37 -5.20
CA PHE A 89 -6.97 -2.39 -4.30
C PHE A 89 -6.37 -3.02 -3.06
N LEU A 90 -7.06 -4.01 -2.45
CA LEU A 90 -6.52 -4.75 -1.30
C LEU A 90 -5.22 -5.47 -1.65
N LEU A 91 -5.19 -6.17 -2.79
CA LEU A 91 -3.97 -6.81 -3.29
C LEU A 91 -2.87 -5.78 -3.56
N GLY A 92 -3.22 -4.64 -4.14
CA GLY A 92 -2.30 -3.52 -4.32
C GLY A 92 -1.67 -3.07 -3.02
N LEU A 93 -2.45 -2.90 -1.95
CA LEU A 93 -1.93 -2.57 -0.61
C LEU A 93 -1.00 -3.67 -0.07
N GLU A 94 -1.41 -4.94 -0.15
CA GLU A 94 -0.64 -6.06 0.40
C GLU A 94 0.78 -6.18 -0.18
N ILE A 95 0.99 -5.84 -1.46
CA ILE A 95 2.33 -5.79 -2.08
C ILE A 95 3.27 -4.82 -1.34
N TYR A 96 2.73 -3.75 -0.76
CA TYR A 96 3.47 -2.76 0.01
C TYR A 96 3.51 -3.06 1.52
N GLY A 97 2.86 -4.15 1.96
CA GLY A 97 2.83 -4.60 3.35
C GLY A 97 4.14 -5.23 3.84
N GLU A 98 4.33 -5.28 5.15
CA GLU A 98 5.47 -5.94 5.80
C GLU A 98 5.52 -7.43 5.47
N LYS A 99 4.38 -8.12 5.48
CA LYS A 99 4.30 -9.56 5.21
C LYS A 99 4.86 -9.91 3.83
N PHE A 100 4.39 -9.23 2.78
CA PHE A 100 4.84 -9.48 1.42
C PHE A 100 6.32 -9.13 1.25
N GLN A 101 6.75 -7.97 1.75
CA GLN A 101 8.14 -7.55 1.66
C GLN A 101 9.09 -8.48 2.42
N SER A 102 8.68 -9.01 3.58
CA SER A 102 9.43 -9.99 4.35
C SER A 102 9.60 -11.29 3.57
N HIS A 103 8.51 -11.81 3.01
CA HIS A 103 8.54 -13.02 2.20
C HIS A 103 9.42 -12.87 0.96
N LEU A 104 9.39 -11.69 0.31
CA LEU A 104 10.28 -11.38 -0.79
C LEU A 104 11.74 -11.45 -0.34
N VAL A 105 12.11 -10.79 0.77
CA VAL A 105 13.49 -10.82 1.29
C VAL A 105 13.94 -12.24 1.61
N GLU A 106 13.09 -13.05 2.26
CA GLU A 106 13.38 -14.45 2.57
C GLU A 106 13.62 -15.29 1.32
N THR A 107 12.79 -15.10 0.28
CA THR A 107 12.95 -15.77 -1.01
C THR A 107 14.29 -15.42 -1.65
N ILE A 108 14.68 -14.15 -1.62
CA ILE A 108 15.97 -13.68 -2.15
C ILE A 108 17.14 -14.30 -1.40
N GLN A 109 17.06 -14.35 -0.07
CA GLN A 109 18.09 -14.98 0.77
C GLN A 109 18.20 -16.47 0.49
N SER A 110 17.08 -17.17 0.29
CA SER A 110 17.07 -18.59 -0.06
C SER A 110 17.74 -18.88 -1.41
N ALA A 111 17.72 -17.92 -2.34
CA ALA A 111 18.44 -17.98 -3.61
C ALA A 111 19.95 -17.67 -3.47
N GLY A 112 20.45 -17.46 -2.24
CA GLY A 112 21.86 -17.19 -1.95
C GLY A 112 22.27 -15.73 -2.17
N ILE A 113 21.31 -14.81 -2.35
CA ILE A 113 21.58 -13.38 -2.54
C ILE A 113 21.52 -12.66 -1.19
N GLU A 114 22.53 -11.84 -0.87
CA GLU A 114 22.51 -11.04 0.35
C GLU A 114 21.43 -9.93 0.25
N ALA A 115 20.35 -10.14 0.99
CA ALA A 115 19.29 -9.16 1.22
C ALA A 115 19.10 -8.93 2.71
N ARG A 116 18.76 -7.70 3.09
CA ARG A 116 18.47 -7.32 4.47
C ARG A 116 17.01 -6.94 4.56
N HIS A 117 16.37 -7.34 5.66
CA HIS A 117 15.05 -6.84 5.99
C HIS A 117 15.12 -5.33 6.24
N PRO A 118 14.27 -4.52 5.58
CA PRO A 118 14.14 -3.11 5.91
C PRO A 118 13.48 -2.94 7.29
N ASP A 119 13.54 -1.71 7.82
CA ASP A 119 12.73 -1.34 8.98
C ASP A 119 11.27 -1.14 8.54
N TYR A 120 10.41 -2.12 8.83
CA TYR A 120 8.99 -2.10 8.46
C TYR A 120 8.15 -1.10 9.26
N THR A 121 8.72 -0.44 10.26
CA THR A 121 8.06 0.64 11.01
C THR A 121 8.34 2.02 10.44
N GLN A 122 9.29 2.12 9.50
CA GLN A 122 9.64 3.39 8.88
C GLN A 122 8.52 3.85 7.93
N PRO A 123 7.95 5.05 8.13
CA PRO A 123 6.92 5.58 7.23
C PRO A 123 7.47 5.87 5.84
N MET A 124 6.61 5.70 4.83
CA MET A 124 6.84 6.07 3.44
C MET A 124 5.64 6.82 2.86
N ASP A 125 5.89 7.54 1.76
CA ASP A 125 4.84 8.11 0.93
C ASP A 125 4.45 7.10 -0.14
N LEU A 126 3.35 6.38 0.10
CA LEU A 126 2.89 5.31 -0.79
C LEU A 126 2.42 5.87 -2.14
N ILE A 127 1.93 7.11 -2.16
CA ILE A 127 1.47 7.79 -3.38
C ILE A 127 2.67 8.17 -4.23
N GLU A 128 3.69 8.82 -3.66
CA GLU A 128 4.91 9.18 -4.38
C GLU A 128 5.66 7.94 -4.88
N VAL A 129 5.74 6.87 -4.09
CA VAL A 129 6.32 5.59 -4.52
C VAL A 129 5.60 5.06 -5.77
N ASN A 130 4.28 5.13 -5.83
CA ASN A 130 3.51 4.67 -6.99
C ASN A 130 3.64 5.60 -8.21
N ARG A 131 3.75 6.93 -7.99
CA ARG A 131 4.04 7.90 -9.04
C ARG A 131 5.40 7.65 -9.68
N ASP A 132 6.43 7.38 -8.87
CA ASP A 132 7.78 7.06 -9.34
C ASP A 132 7.80 5.75 -10.14
N GLN A 133 7.12 4.72 -9.65
CA GLN A 133 7.02 3.43 -10.33
C GLN A 133 6.25 3.54 -11.66
N LEU A 134 5.19 4.35 -11.70
CA LEU A 134 4.46 4.62 -12.93
C LEU A 134 5.30 5.39 -13.95
N ALA A 135 6.02 6.43 -13.49
CA ALA A 135 6.93 7.17 -14.34
C ALA A 135 8.04 6.26 -14.92
N TYR A 136 8.52 5.30 -14.13
CA TYR A 136 9.47 4.29 -14.58
C TYR A 136 8.87 3.33 -15.61
N ALA A 137 7.70 2.76 -15.36
CA ALA A 137 7.02 1.82 -16.26
C ALA A 137 6.77 2.47 -17.64
N ARG A 138 6.29 3.73 -17.64
CA ARG A 138 6.10 4.52 -18.86
C ARG A 138 7.39 4.70 -19.67
N ARG A 139 8.53 4.89 -19.01
CA ARG A 139 9.84 5.00 -19.69
C ARG A 139 10.36 3.68 -20.21
N SER A 140 10.01 2.57 -19.56
CA SER A 140 10.48 1.23 -19.90
C SER A 140 9.59 0.53 -20.93
N GLY A 141 8.41 1.09 -21.22
CA GLY A 141 7.42 0.50 -22.13
C GLY A 141 6.62 -0.64 -21.49
N ASP A 142 6.63 -0.72 -20.16
CA ASP A 142 5.87 -1.72 -19.41
C ASP A 142 4.38 -1.31 -19.34
N PRO A 143 3.45 -2.28 -19.25
CA PRO A 143 2.03 -1.98 -19.02
C PRO A 143 1.81 -1.14 -17.76
N THR A 144 0.91 -0.15 -17.84
CA THR A 144 0.70 0.85 -16.78
C THR A 144 -0.70 0.86 -16.20
N GLU A 145 -1.66 0.19 -16.84
CA GLU A 145 -3.09 0.34 -16.60
C GLU A 145 -3.47 0.03 -15.15
N TRP A 146 -2.99 -1.09 -14.62
CA TRP A 146 -3.26 -1.49 -13.23
C TRP A 146 -2.70 -0.46 -12.24
N ARG A 147 -1.48 0.02 -12.49
CA ARG A 147 -0.80 0.97 -11.60
C ARG A 147 -1.46 2.35 -11.63
N GLU A 148 -1.92 2.78 -12.79
CA GLU A 148 -2.68 4.02 -12.95
C GLU A 148 -4.00 3.95 -12.17
N ALA A 149 -4.74 2.84 -12.28
CA ALA A 149 -5.97 2.63 -11.53
C ALA A 149 -5.74 2.59 -10.01
N PHE A 150 -4.70 1.89 -9.57
CA PHE A 150 -4.33 1.81 -8.15
C PHE A 150 -3.93 3.17 -7.59
N LEU A 151 -3.07 3.91 -8.29
CA LEU A 151 -2.65 5.26 -7.91
C LEU A 151 -3.84 6.21 -7.82
N ALA A 152 -4.74 6.19 -8.81
CA ALA A 152 -5.93 7.03 -8.81
C ALA A 152 -6.83 6.77 -7.59
N ARG A 153 -6.96 5.51 -7.16
CA ARG A 153 -7.71 5.14 -5.95
C ARG A 153 -7.02 5.61 -4.68
N LEU A 154 -5.71 5.42 -4.55
CA LEU A 154 -4.94 5.93 -3.41
C LEU A 154 -5.14 7.44 -3.27
N GLU A 155 -4.99 8.19 -4.37
CA GLU A 155 -5.18 9.64 -4.39
C GLU A 155 -6.61 10.05 -4.03
N ALA A 156 -7.62 9.35 -4.55
CA ALA A 156 -9.03 9.64 -4.25
C ALA A 156 -9.37 9.40 -2.77
N PHE A 157 -8.92 8.28 -2.19
CA PHE A 157 -9.15 7.99 -0.77
C PHE A 157 -8.37 8.95 0.12
N GLN A 158 -7.10 9.25 -0.19
CA GLN A 158 -6.30 10.23 0.54
C GLN A 158 -6.95 11.61 0.52
N ALA A 159 -7.39 12.10 -0.63
CA ALA A 159 -8.02 13.41 -0.76
C ALA A 159 -9.35 13.50 0.00
N THR A 160 -10.08 12.40 0.08
CA THR A 160 -11.36 12.32 0.80
C THR A 160 -11.16 12.27 2.32
N ALA A 161 -10.19 11.48 2.78
CA ALA A 161 -9.93 11.23 4.19
C ALA A 161 -9.06 12.32 4.85
N HIS A 162 -8.10 12.86 4.11
CA HIS A 162 -7.11 13.84 4.57
C HIS A 162 -7.11 15.06 3.64
N PRO A 163 -8.20 15.85 3.63
CA PRO A 163 -8.27 17.02 2.78
C PRO A 163 -7.12 17.98 3.14
N ALA A 164 -6.41 18.46 2.12
CA ALA A 164 -5.39 19.48 2.34
C ALA A 164 -6.01 20.64 3.12
N PRO A 165 -5.31 21.22 4.12
CA PRO A 165 -5.83 22.37 4.84
C PRO A 165 -6.09 23.47 3.81
N THR A 166 -7.37 23.78 3.61
CA THR A 166 -7.80 24.89 2.77
C THR A 166 -7.19 26.14 3.39
N GLY A 167 -6.16 26.67 2.73
CA GLY A 167 -5.54 27.93 3.07
C GLY A 167 -6.52 29.08 2.84
N LEU A 168 -7.50 29.22 3.74
CA LEU A 168 -8.05 30.50 4.12
C LEU A 168 -7.51 30.76 5.51
N SER A 169 -6.31 31.37 5.51
CA SER A 169 -5.65 31.84 6.71
C SER A 169 -6.67 32.61 7.54
N THR A 170 -6.85 32.19 8.78
CA THR A 170 -7.61 32.89 9.82
C THR A 170 -7.18 34.37 9.96
N ALA A 171 -6.04 34.75 9.38
CA ALA A 171 -5.60 36.15 9.25
C ALA A 171 -6.48 37.01 8.31
N GLU A 172 -7.06 36.47 7.22
CA GLU A 172 -7.94 37.28 6.35
C GLU A 172 -9.30 37.55 6.99
N SER A 173 -9.82 36.62 7.81
CA SER A 173 -11.06 36.85 8.57
C SER A 173 -10.89 37.90 9.68
N LEU A 174 -9.67 38.03 10.24
CA LEU A 174 -9.36 39.01 11.28
C LEU A 174 -9.12 40.43 10.74
N VAL A 175 -8.69 40.57 9.49
CA VAL A 175 -8.54 41.88 8.83
C VAL A 175 -9.90 42.45 8.41
N LEU A 176 -10.84 41.59 7.97
CA LEU A 176 -12.22 42.02 7.68
C LEU A 176 -13.04 42.36 8.93
N ALA A 177 -12.82 41.67 10.05
CA ALA A 177 -13.54 41.96 11.30
C ALA A 177 -13.06 43.24 12.03
N ARG A 178 -11.88 43.78 11.67
CA ARG A 178 -11.35 45.05 12.21
C ARG A 178 -11.74 46.28 11.37
N ALA A 179 -12.28 46.07 10.17
CA ALA A 179 -12.69 47.13 9.26
C ALA A 179 -14.22 47.43 9.30
N SER A 180 -14.94 46.88 10.28
CA SER A 180 -16.37 47.13 10.52
C SER A 180 -16.59 48.07 11.70
#